data_AF-A0A5J4J3M8-F1
#
_entry.id   AF-A0A5J4J3M8-F1
#
_cell.length_a   1.000
_cell.length_b   1.000
_cell.length_c   1.000
_cell.angle_alpha   90.00
_cell.angle_beta   90.00
_cell.angle_gamma   90.00
#
_symmetry.space_group_name_H-M   'P 1'
#
loop_
_entity.id
_entity.type
_entity.pdbx_description
1 polymer ?
#
loop_
_entity_poly.entity_id
_entity_poly.type
_entity_poly.pdbx_seq_one_letter_code
_entity_poly.pdbx_strand_id
1 'polypeptide(L)'
;MGDYDPGSFLGFIIRVLPYLLIAGVIIFLVWLFIKLNPGAKILGSSKSAEVFFTEEEEIIKTKNIKELIEKALLNNDKRLAVRYYYLLVLQGLSEKQLIDYEFDKTNSDYIRELKSSDLSLGFQKATTLYDYIWYGNFDVTQENFGKAQHTFNELERLISKHS
;
A
#
# COMPACT_ATOMS: atom_id res chain seq x y z
N MET A 1 43.33 -40.43 40.48
CA MET A 1 42.81 -39.06 40.67
C MET A 1 43.50 -38.21 39.64
N GLY A 2 42.76 -37.57 38.73
CA GLY A 2 43.35 -36.76 37.67
C GLY A 2 43.74 -35.39 38.24
N ASP A 3 45.02 -35.08 38.24
CA ASP A 3 45.52 -33.78 38.69
C ASP A 3 45.16 -32.73 37.64
N TYR A 4 44.12 -31.94 37.94
CA TYR A 4 43.75 -30.79 37.14
C TYR A 4 44.76 -29.67 37.38
N ASP A 5 45.70 -29.51 36.46
CA ASP A 5 46.60 -28.36 36.42
C ASP A 5 45.83 -27.12 35.92
N PRO A 6 45.61 -26.08 36.76
CA PRO A 6 44.86 -24.88 36.39
C PRO A 6 45.45 -24.16 35.17
N GLY A 7 46.76 -24.30 34.92
CA GLY A 7 47.43 -23.72 33.75
C GLY A 7 46.98 -24.33 32.42
N SER A 8 46.67 -25.64 32.40
CA SER A 8 46.22 -26.36 31.21
C SER A 8 44.77 -26.01 30.84
N PHE A 9 43.90 -25.88 31.86
CA PHE A 9 42.50 -25.49 31.67
C PHE A 9 42.36 -24.03 31.22
N LEU A 10 43.10 -23.11 31.84
CA LEU A 10 43.09 -21.70 31.45
C LEU A 10 43.64 -21.50 30.03
N GLY A 11 44.71 -22.22 29.67
CA GLY A 11 45.26 -22.19 28.31
C GLY A 11 44.29 -22.69 27.25
N PHE A 12 43.53 -23.74 27.55
CA PHE A 12 42.46 -24.24 26.68
C PHE A 12 41.34 -23.20 26.51
N ILE A 13 40.88 -22.59 27.60
CA ILE A 13 39.84 -21.54 27.55
C ILE A 13 40.31 -20.35 26.72
N ILE A 14 41.51 -19.83 26.96
CA ILE A 14 42.05 -18.67 26.22
C ILE A 14 42.15 -18.96 24.72
N ARG A 15 42.47 -20.21 24.35
CA ARG A 15 42.55 -20.62 22.94
C ARG A 15 41.18 -20.74 22.27
N VAL A 16 40.16 -21.21 23.00
CA VAL A 16 38.80 -21.45 22.45
C VAL A 16 37.94 -20.18 22.46
N LEU A 17 38.14 -19.30 23.44
CA LEU A 17 37.40 -18.06 23.64
C LEU A 17 37.26 -17.17 22.39
N PRO A 18 38.31 -16.87 21.60
CA PRO A 18 38.16 -16.03 20.41
C PRO A 18 37.24 -16.66 19.35
N TYR A 19 37.26 -17.99 19.20
CA TYR A 19 36.40 -18.69 18.25
C TYR A 19 34.93 -18.66 18.70
N LEU A 20 34.67 -18.79 20.01
CA LEU A 20 33.31 -18.64 20.56
C LEU A 20 32.79 -17.21 20.41
N LEU A 21 33.64 -16.20 20.60
CA LEU A 21 33.25 -14.81 20.38
C LEU A 21 32.90 -14.54 18.91
N ILE A 22 33.71 -15.04 17.97
CA ILE A 22 33.43 -14.92 16.54
C ILE A 22 32.11 -15.63 16.18
N ALA A 23 31.90 -16.85 16.68
CA ALA A 23 30.66 -17.58 16.47
C ALA A 23 29.44 -16.83 17.04
N GLY A 24 29.58 -16.25 18.24
CA GLY A 24 28.55 -15.41 18.86
C GLY A 24 28.20 -14.18 18.05
N VAL A 25 29.20 -13.48 17.49
CA VAL A 25 28.99 -12.33 16.60
C VAL A 25 28.27 -12.75 15.32
N ILE A 26 28.65 -13.86 14.69
CA ILE A 26 27.99 -14.37 13.49
C ILE A 26 26.52 -14.69 13.76
N ILE A 27 26.24 -15.41 14.85
CA ILE A 27 24.86 -15.76 15.26
C ILE A 27 24.05 -14.50 15.54
N PHE A 28 24.63 -13.53 16.25
CA PHE A 28 23.99 -12.24 16.54
C PHE A 28 23.66 -11.47 15.26
N LEU A 29 24.59 -11.42 14.30
CA LEU A 29 24.35 -10.78 13.00
C LEU A 29 23.24 -11.47 12.23
N VAL A 30 23.23 -12.81 12.13
CA VAL A 30 22.14 -13.56 11.47
C VAL A 30 20.80 -13.28 12.13
N TRP A 31 20.74 -13.33 13.47
CA TRP A 31 19.52 -13.00 14.22
C TRP A 31 19.07 -11.55 13.99
N LEU A 32 20.01 -10.61 13.96
CA LEU A 32 19.75 -9.19 13.70
C LEU A 32 19.20 -8.99 12.27
N PHE A 33 19.76 -9.66 11.26
CA PHE A 33 19.27 -9.63 9.89
C PHE A 33 17.84 -10.19 9.76
N ILE A 34 17.52 -11.28 10.48
CA ILE A 34 16.17 -11.85 10.51
C ILE A 34 15.19 -10.90 11.21
N LYS A 35 15.57 -10.34 12.37
CA LYS A 35 14.72 -9.46 13.18
C LYS A 35 14.47 -8.10 12.51
N LEU A 36 15.48 -7.51 11.88
CA LEU A 36 15.36 -6.20 11.25
C LEU A 36 14.72 -6.26 9.86
N ASN A 37 14.62 -7.45 9.26
CA ASN A 37 14.06 -7.71 7.94
C ASN A 37 14.38 -6.60 6.90
N PRO A 38 15.66 -6.17 6.74
CA PRO A 38 16.01 -5.06 5.87
C PRO A 38 15.67 -5.34 4.39
N GLY A 39 15.54 -6.63 4.03
CA GLY A 39 15.02 -7.05 2.73
C GLY A 39 13.61 -6.55 2.45
N ALA A 40 12.69 -6.51 3.41
CA ALA A 40 11.34 -6.00 3.16
C ALA A 40 11.29 -4.48 2.90
N LYS A 41 12.28 -3.73 3.40
CA LYS A 41 12.41 -2.29 3.11
C LYS A 41 13.28 -1.97 1.88
N ILE A 42 14.16 -2.88 1.47
CA ILE A 42 15.10 -2.65 0.35
C ILE A 42 14.64 -3.35 -0.95
N LEU A 43 13.83 -4.42 -0.88
CA LEU A 43 13.17 -5.07 -2.03
C LEU A 43 11.80 -4.44 -2.39
N GLY A 44 11.52 -3.22 -1.92
CA GLY A 44 10.25 -2.52 -2.10
C GLY A 44 10.03 -1.85 -3.47
N SER A 45 10.91 -2.03 -4.45
CA SER A 45 10.86 -1.25 -5.71
C SER A 45 10.47 -2.02 -6.98
N SER A 46 10.15 -3.32 -6.93
CA SER A 46 9.54 -4.00 -8.09
C SER A 46 8.38 -4.94 -7.76
N LYS A 47 8.30 -5.46 -6.53
CA LYS A 47 7.12 -6.21 -6.06
C LYS A 47 5.94 -5.29 -5.76
N SER A 48 6.22 -4.01 -5.52
CA SER A 48 5.22 -3.03 -5.12
C SER A 48 4.22 -2.76 -6.23
N ALA A 49 4.65 -2.50 -7.47
CA ALA A 49 3.73 -2.29 -8.58
C ALA A 49 2.79 -3.49 -8.78
N GLU A 50 3.32 -4.70 -8.93
CA GLU A 50 2.52 -5.91 -9.15
C GLU A 50 1.61 -6.24 -7.94
N VAL A 51 2.10 -6.08 -6.70
CA VAL A 51 1.28 -6.27 -5.48
C VAL A 51 0.21 -5.17 -5.35
N PHE A 52 0.52 -3.91 -5.64
CA PHE A 52 -0.43 -2.81 -5.58
C PHE A 52 -1.58 -2.99 -6.58
N PHE A 53 -1.28 -3.43 -7.81
CA PHE A 53 -2.31 -3.71 -8.81
C PHE A 53 -3.20 -4.90 -8.38
N THR A 54 -2.62 -5.96 -7.82
CA THR A 54 -3.42 -7.10 -7.31
C THR A 54 -4.26 -6.74 -6.09
N GLU A 55 -3.77 -5.85 -5.22
CA GLU A 55 -4.51 -5.39 -4.04
C GLU A 55 -5.70 -4.51 -4.43
N GLU A 56 -5.53 -3.59 -5.39
CA GLU A 56 -6.64 -2.78 -5.94
C GLU A 56 -7.74 -3.67 -6.54
N GLU A 57 -7.34 -4.69 -7.30
CA GLU A 57 -8.26 -5.63 -7.90
C GLU A 57 -9.05 -6.42 -6.83
N GLU A 58 -8.36 -6.91 -5.79
CA GLU A 58 -9.01 -7.56 -4.65
C GLU A 58 -10.00 -6.61 -3.95
N ILE A 59 -9.59 -5.35 -3.73
CA ILE A 59 -10.41 -4.33 -3.09
C ILE A 59 -11.69 -4.08 -3.88
N ILE A 60 -11.57 -3.81 -5.18
CA ILE A 60 -12.70 -3.52 -6.07
C ILE A 60 -13.65 -4.71 -6.15
N LYS A 61 -13.14 -5.94 -6.21
CA LYS A 61 -13.99 -7.13 -6.40
C LYS A 61 -14.62 -7.66 -5.12
N THR A 62 -14.01 -7.46 -3.95
CA THR A 62 -14.36 -8.25 -2.75
C THR A 62 -14.53 -7.46 -1.46
N LYS A 63 -14.05 -6.22 -1.37
CA LYS A 63 -14.00 -5.48 -0.11
C LYS A 63 -15.14 -4.47 0.00
N ASN A 64 -15.51 -4.18 1.25
CA ASN A 64 -16.33 -3.02 1.58
C ASN A 64 -15.44 -1.77 1.61
N ILE A 65 -15.36 -1.07 0.48
CA ILE A 65 -14.48 0.08 0.32
C ILE A 65 -14.90 1.25 1.23
N LYS A 66 -16.20 1.38 1.54
CA LYS A 66 -16.71 2.42 2.46
C LYS A 66 -16.13 2.26 3.88
N GLU A 67 -16.04 1.03 4.37
CA GLU A 67 -15.41 0.74 5.66
C GLU A 67 -13.90 1.05 5.64
N LEU A 68 -13.22 0.78 4.52
CA LEU A 68 -11.81 1.13 4.34
C LEU A 68 -11.58 2.65 4.37
N ILE A 69 -12.46 3.42 3.74
CA ILE A 69 -12.46 4.89 3.80
C ILE A 69 -12.60 5.35 5.25
N GLU A 70 -13.59 4.86 5.99
CA GLU A 70 -13.80 5.23 7.39
C GLU A 70 -12.57 4.96 8.25
N LYS A 71 -11.96 3.77 8.11
CA LYS A 71 -10.73 3.41 8.82
C LYS A 71 -9.56 4.33 8.48
N ALA A 72 -9.38 4.67 7.20
CA ALA A 72 -8.33 5.60 6.77
C ALA A 72 -8.53 6.99 7.40
N LEU A 73 -9.77 7.46 7.46
CA LEU A 73 -10.11 8.75 8.07
C LEU A 73 -9.87 8.77 9.59
N LEU A 74 -10.26 7.70 10.29
CA LEU A 74 -10.00 7.56 11.74
C LEU A 74 -8.50 7.57 12.06
N ASN A 75 -7.68 7.01 11.17
CA ASN A 75 -6.22 7.02 11.29
C ASN A 75 -5.57 8.32 10.78
N ASN A 76 -6.38 9.31 10.36
CA ASN A 76 -5.95 10.57 9.76
C ASN A 76 -5.10 10.39 8.48
N ASP A 77 -5.24 9.23 7.81
CA ASP A 77 -4.59 8.93 6.54
C ASP A 77 -5.48 9.36 5.36
N LYS A 78 -5.45 10.67 5.10
CA LYS A 78 -6.26 11.29 4.04
C LYS A 78 -5.86 10.85 2.64
N ARG A 79 -4.58 10.54 2.44
CA ARG A 79 -4.08 10.09 1.14
C ARG A 79 -4.65 8.71 0.82
N LEU A 80 -4.62 7.80 1.80
CA LEU A 80 -5.23 6.49 1.67
C LEU A 80 -6.76 6.57 1.51
N ALA A 81 -7.42 7.48 2.24
CA ALA A 81 -8.85 7.71 2.07
C ALA A 81 -9.19 8.14 0.63
N VAL A 82 -8.42 9.07 0.04
CA VAL A 82 -8.59 9.49 -1.37
C VAL A 82 -8.43 8.32 -2.34
N ARG A 83 -7.45 7.43 -2.11
CA ARG A 83 -7.30 6.21 -2.91
C ARG A 83 -8.53 5.32 -2.82
N TYR A 84 -9.03 5.07 -1.62
CA TYR A 84 -10.24 4.25 -1.47
C TYR A 84 -11.48 4.90 -2.07
N TYR A 85 -11.64 6.23 -2.01
CA TYR A 85 -12.69 6.91 -2.77
C TYR A 85 -12.59 6.67 -4.28
N TYR A 86 -11.38 6.70 -4.84
CA TYR A 86 -11.16 6.42 -6.26
C TYR A 86 -11.55 4.98 -6.63
N LEU A 87 -11.13 4.00 -5.83
CA LEU A 87 -11.50 2.59 -6.02
C LEU A 87 -13.01 2.36 -5.87
N LEU A 88 -13.68 3.06 -4.95
CA LEU A 88 -15.13 3.02 -4.80
C LEU A 88 -15.86 3.51 -6.06
N VAL A 89 -15.34 4.55 -6.70
CA VAL A 89 -15.89 5.05 -7.97
C VAL A 89 -15.73 4.01 -9.08
N LEU A 90 -14.56 3.40 -9.24
CA LEU A 90 -14.34 2.33 -10.23
C LEU A 90 -15.25 1.13 -9.98
N GLN A 91 -15.38 0.71 -8.72
CA GLN A 91 -16.30 -0.35 -8.31
C GLN A 91 -17.75 0.01 -8.70
N GLY A 92 -18.24 1.20 -8.33
CA GLY A 92 -19.60 1.61 -8.65
C GLY A 92 -19.88 1.74 -10.15
N LEU A 93 -18.91 2.21 -10.94
CA LEU A 93 -19.02 2.24 -12.41
C LEU A 93 -19.09 0.84 -13.01
N SER A 94 -18.26 -0.07 -12.52
CA SER A 94 -18.20 -1.48 -12.95
C SER A 94 -19.49 -2.24 -12.58
N GLU A 95 -19.98 -2.09 -11.35
CA GLU A 95 -21.24 -2.68 -10.88
C GLU A 95 -22.45 -2.23 -11.73
N LYS A 96 -22.42 -1.00 -12.23
CA LYS A 96 -23.43 -0.44 -13.14
C LYS A 96 -23.19 -0.76 -14.61
N GLN A 97 -22.17 -1.54 -14.94
CA GLN A 97 -21.77 -1.88 -16.31
C GLN A 97 -21.52 -0.64 -17.19
N LEU A 98 -21.13 0.47 -16.57
CA LEU A 98 -20.78 1.71 -17.25
C LEU A 98 -19.33 1.68 -17.78
N ILE A 99 -18.50 0.85 -17.15
CA ILE A 99 -17.16 0.47 -17.59
C ILE A 99 -17.00 -1.04 -17.45
N ASP A 100 -16.08 -1.61 -18.20
CA ASP A 100 -15.59 -2.98 -18.02
C ASP A 100 -14.24 -2.91 -17.30
N TYR A 101 -14.25 -3.11 -15.99
CA TYR A 101 -13.05 -2.91 -15.16
C TYR A 101 -12.00 -4.00 -15.40
N GLU A 102 -10.79 -3.59 -15.78
CA GLU A 102 -9.62 -4.43 -15.97
C GLU A 102 -8.38 -3.74 -15.37
N PHE A 103 -7.54 -4.47 -14.64
CA PHE A 103 -6.44 -3.87 -13.87
C PHE A 103 -5.39 -3.16 -14.75
N ASP A 104 -5.28 -3.53 -16.02
CA ASP A 104 -4.34 -3.00 -17.00
C ASP A 104 -4.90 -1.85 -17.85
N LYS A 105 -6.20 -1.53 -17.70
CA LYS A 105 -6.82 -0.37 -18.36
C LYS A 105 -6.38 0.93 -17.71
N THR A 106 -6.14 1.93 -18.56
CA THR A 106 -5.82 3.28 -18.09
C THR A 106 -7.08 4.07 -17.73
N ASN A 107 -6.93 5.13 -16.94
CA ASN A 107 -8.04 6.05 -16.66
C ASN A 107 -8.63 6.66 -17.95
N SER A 108 -7.81 6.81 -19.00
CA SER A 108 -8.28 7.29 -20.31
C SER A 108 -9.12 6.24 -21.04
N ASP A 109 -8.86 4.95 -20.84
CA ASP A 109 -9.72 3.87 -21.36
C ASP A 109 -11.11 3.97 -20.72
N TYR A 110 -11.16 4.05 -19.40
CA TYR A 110 -12.43 4.20 -18.67
C TYR A 110 -13.22 5.44 -19.07
N ILE A 111 -12.55 6.59 -19.25
CA ILE A 111 -13.20 7.82 -19.75
C ILE A 111 -13.86 7.58 -21.11
N ARG A 112 -13.24 6.81 -22.01
CA ARG A 112 -13.79 6.52 -23.35
C ARG A 112 -14.99 5.56 -23.32
N GLU A 113 -15.07 4.69 -22.31
CA GLU A 113 -16.19 3.76 -22.15
C GLU A 113 -17.46 4.48 -21.66
N LEU A 114 -17.30 5.56 -20.88
CA LEU A 114 -18.40 6.35 -20.35
C LEU A 114 -19.15 7.12 -21.46
N LYS A 115 -20.36 6.66 -21.78
CA LYS A 115 -21.22 7.28 -22.81
C LYS A 115 -21.86 8.61 -22.38
N SER A 116 -22.08 8.80 -21.08
CA SER A 116 -22.73 10.01 -20.54
C SER A 116 -21.69 11.11 -20.36
N SER A 117 -21.93 12.28 -20.97
CA SER A 117 -21.03 13.44 -20.88
C SER A 117 -20.80 13.88 -19.44
N ASP A 118 -21.83 13.83 -18.60
CA ASP A 118 -21.75 14.26 -17.21
C ASP A 118 -20.94 13.28 -16.36
N LEU A 119 -21.10 11.97 -16.60
CA LEU A 119 -20.28 10.94 -15.95
C LEU A 119 -18.82 11.03 -16.40
N SER A 120 -18.57 11.16 -17.70
CA SER A 120 -17.22 11.32 -18.24
C SER A 120 -16.51 12.55 -17.67
N LEU A 121 -17.19 13.71 -17.62
CA LEU A 121 -16.63 14.93 -17.02
C LEU A 121 -16.42 14.79 -15.51
N GLY A 122 -17.35 14.17 -14.80
CA GLY A 122 -17.23 13.91 -13.37
C GLY A 122 -16.05 12.99 -13.05
N PHE A 123 -15.92 11.88 -13.79
CA PHE A 123 -14.85 10.91 -13.65
C PHE A 123 -13.48 11.49 -14.03
N GLN A 124 -13.42 12.32 -15.08
CA GLN A 124 -12.19 13.03 -15.45
C GLN A 124 -11.71 13.97 -14.32
N LYS A 125 -12.62 14.74 -13.71
CA LYS A 125 -12.29 15.60 -12.55
C LYS A 125 -11.80 14.79 -11.35
N ALA A 126 -12.48 13.69 -11.03
CA ALA A 126 -12.09 12.80 -9.95
C ALA A 126 -10.71 12.18 -10.20
N THR A 127 -10.43 11.76 -11.45
CA THR A 127 -9.14 11.21 -11.87
C THR A 127 -8.02 12.23 -11.75
N THR A 128 -8.19 13.45 -12.26
CA THR A 128 -7.16 14.50 -12.14
C THR A 128 -6.81 14.78 -10.68
N LEU A 129 -7.81 14.78 -9.81
CA LEU A 129 -7.62 15.03 -8.39
C LEU A 129 -6.94 13.85 -7.68
N TYR A 130 -7.33 12.62 -8.02
CA TYR A 130 -6.65 11.42 -7.56
C TYR A 130 -5.18 11.43 -7.99
N ASP A 131 -4.89 11.66 -9.27
CA ASP A 131 -3.52 11.68 -9.78
C ASP A 131 -2.67 12.74 -9.08
N TYR A 132 -3.24 13.94 -8.88
CA TYR A 132 -2.58 15.03 -8.16
C TYR A 132 -2.29 14.69 -6.69
N ILE A 133 -3.24 14.06 -5.98
CA ILE A 133 -3.10 13.74 -4.56
C ILE A 133 -2.25 12.49 -4.34
N TRP A 134 -2.39 11.48 -5.18
CA TRP A 134 -1.76 10.16 -4.98
C TRP A 134 -0.33 10.15 -5.53
N TYR A 135 -0.14 10.57 -6.78
CA TYR A 135 1.18 10.59 -7.43
C TYR A 135 1.92 11.92 -7.27
N GLY A 136 1.24 12.99 -6.82
CA GLY A 136 1.89 14.25 -6.51
C GLY A 136 2.69 14.22 -5.21
N ASN A 137 3.81 14.95 -5.21
CA ASN A 137 4.66 15.21 -4.03
C ASN A 137 4.11 16.36 -3.17
N PHE A 138 2.79 16.46 -3.02
CA PHE A 138 2.14 17.54 -2.26
C PHE A 138 1.50 16.99 -1.00
N ASP A 139 1.52 17.78 0.08
CA ASP A 139 0.81 17.45 1.31
C ASP A 139 -0.70 17.54 1.09
N VAL A 140 -1.42 16.54 1.59
CA VAL A 140 -2.89 16.51 1.54
C VAL A 140 -3.43 17.43 2.64
N THR A 141 -3.54 18.72 2.31
CA THR A 141 -4.16 19.71 3.20
C THR A 141 -5.62 19.34 3.47
N GLN A 142 -6.17 19.78 4.61
CA GLN A 142 -7.60 19.57 4.91
C GLN A 142 -8.50 20.14 3.82
N GLU A 143 -8.13 21.29 3.26
CA GLU A 143 -8.90 21.93 2.19
C GLU A 143 -8.92 21.09 0.91
N ASN A 144 -7.75 20.61 0.47
CA ASN A 144 -7.65 19.78 -0.74
C ASN A 144 -8.36 18.43 -0.55
N PHE A 145 -8.26 17.86 0.65
CA PHE A 145 -9.01 16.66 1.00
C PHE A 145 -10.52 16.89 0.94
N GLY A 146 -11.03 17.98 1.53
CA GLY A 146 -12.45 18.30 1.51
C GLY A 146 -13.00 18.49 0.09
N LYS A 147 -12.23 19.16 -0.78
CA LYS A 147 -12.57 19.27 -2.21
C LYS A 147 -12.64 17.89 -2.88
N ALA A 148 -11.67 17.02 -2.58
CA ALA A 148 -11.66 15.67 -3.12
C ALA A 148 -12.84 14.83 -2.67
N GLN A 149 -13.09 14.80 -1.38
CA GLN A 149 -14.24 14.10 -0.82
C GLN A 149 -15.56 14.59 -1.46
N HIS A 150 -15.73 15.90 -1.63
CA HIS A 150 -16.91 16.44 -2.29
C HIS A 150 -17.02 15.97 -3.75
N THR A 151 -15.92 16.02 -4.52
CA THR A 151 -15.90 15.55 -5.92
C THR A 151 -16.26 14.08 -6.04
N PHE A 152 -15.71 13.22 -5.18
CA PHE A 152 -16.01 11.78 -5.18
C PHE A 152 -17.46 11.50 -4.80
N ASN A 153 -17.99 12.14 -3.76
CA ASN A 153 -19.36 11.95 -3.31
C ASN A 153 -20.39 12.41 -4.38
N GLU A 154 -20.12 13.52 -5.06
CA GLU A 154 -20.97 13.97 -6.16
C GLU A 154 -20.96 12.97 -7.33
N LEU A 155 -19.80 12.41 -7.65
CA LEU A 155 -19.68 11.40 -8.69
C LEU A 155 -20.40 10.09 -8.31
N GLU A 156 -20.27 9.61 -7.07
CA GLU A 156 -21.00 8.42 -6.58
C GLU A 156 -22.52 8.63 -6.70
N ARG A 157 -23.00 9.85 -6.41
CA ARG A 157 -24.40 10.21 -6.58
C ARG A 157 -24.84 10.21 -8.05
N LEU A 158 -23.98 10.67 -8.96
CA LEU A 158 -24.25 10.62 -10.41
C LEU A 158 -24.30 9.18 -10.94
N ILE A 159 -23.39 8.32 -10.49
CA ILE A 159 -23.35 6.89 -10.82
C ILE A 159 -24.64 6.20 -10.36
N SER A 160 -25.06 6.46 -9.12
CA SER A 160 -26.27 5.89 -8.54
C SER A 160 -27.54 6.22 -9.34
N LYS A 161 -27.57 7.39 -10.01
CA LYS A 161 -28.70 7.83 -10.84
C LYS A 161 -28.79 7.13 -12.20
N HIS A 162 -27.71 6.54 -12.69
CA HIS A 162 -27.67 5.84 -13.99
C HIS A 162 -28.00 4.35 -13.83
N SER A 163 -29.12 4.04 -13.16
CA SER A 163 -29.58 2.66 -12.93
C SER A 163 -30.39 2.09 -14.09
#